data_AF-A0A1Y6FMC3-F1
#
_entry.id   AF-A0A1Y6FMC3-F1
#
_cell.length_a   1.000
_cell.length_b   1.000
_cell.length_c   1.000
_cell.angle_alpha   90.00
_cell.angle_beta   90.00
_cell.angle_gamma   90.00
#
_symmetry.space_group_name_H-M   'P 1'
#
loop_
_entity.id
_entity.type
_entity.pdbx_description
1 polymer ?
#
loop_
_entity_poly.entity_id
_entity_poly.type
_entity_poly.pdbx_seq_one_letter_code
_entity_poly.pdbx_strand_id
1 'polypeptide(L)'
;MAAEAFDAPAGLRRLLAEGAITDRSLHSLTGMTLDALRAFLSVGQSEIGLTTTPLAFSDEESARLSILAAQLTEGMTIPDDDRLTGILEALTIELRLTPQNIAALAGLDARDVAAALTDPRSIPDEKKYAIAIRASYLLSALNRAVRRSE
;
A
#
# COMPACT_ATOMS: atom_id res chain seq x y z
N MET A 1 12.95 7.62 22.42
CA MET A 1 13.41 6.65 21.41
C MET A 1 13.51 7.40 20.11
N ALA A 2 14.70 7.48 19.50
CA ALA A 2 14.82 7.97 18.13
C ALA A 2 14.23 6.89 17.23
N ALA A 3 13.21 7.22 16.45
CA ALA A 3 12.76 6.35 15.37
C ALA A 3 13.95 6.20 14.41
N GLU A 4 14.44 4.98 14.21
CA GLU A 4 15.33 4.72 13.07
C GLU A 4 14.59 5.19 11.82
N ALA A 5 15.18 6.14 11.11
CA ALA A 5 14.60 6.64 9.88
C ALA A 5 14.59 5.49 8.87
N PHE A 6 13.41 5.18 8.32
CA PHE A 6 13.27 4.17 7.28
C PHE A 6 14.12 4.55 6.07
N ASP A 7 15.09 3.70 5.72
CA ASP A 7 15.91 3.84 4.51
C ASP A 7 15.10 3.34 3.29
N ALA A 8 14.31 4.25 2.71
CA ALA A 8 13.47 3.96 1.56
C ALA A 8 14.25 3.45 0.33
N PRO A 9 15.40 4.05 -0.06
CA PRO A 9 16.25 3.49 -1.09
C PRO A 9 16.69 2.05 -0.82
N ALA A 10 17.08 1.70 0.41
CA ALA A 10 17.45 0.32 0.75
C ALA A 10 16.26 -0.64 0.66
N GLY A 11 15.08 -0.25 1.17
CA GLY A 11 13.85 -1.05 1.07
C GLY A 11 13.48 -1.33 -0.38
N LEU A 12 13.52 -0.31 -1.24
CA LEU A 12 13.16 -0.46 -2.65
C LEU A 12 14.18 -1.31 -3.43
N ARG A 13 15.49 -1.15 -3.14
CA ARG A 13 16.54 -2.02 -3.71
C ARG A 13 16.33 -3.48 -3.35
N ARG A 14 15.94 -3.77 -2.11
CA ARG A 14 15.62 -5.12 -1.66
C ARG A 14 14.43 -5.70 -2.44
N LEU A 15 13.33 -4.96 -2.58
CA LEU A 15 12.15 -5.38 -3.34
C LEU A 15 12.48 -5.68 -4.81
N LEU A 16 13.38 -4.90 -5.42
CA LEU A 16 13.87 -5.14 -6.78
C LEU A 16 14.75 -6.40 -6.84
N ALA A 17 15.69 -6.56 -5.90
CA ALA A 17 16.60 -7.71 -5.87
C ALA A 17 15.86 -9.05 -5.64
N GLU A 18 14.79 -9.03 -4.85
CA GLU A 18 13.93 -10.19 -4.59
C GLU A 18 12.93 -10.46 -5.73
N GLY A 19 12.84 -9.58 -6.74
CA GLY A 19 11.90 -9.69 -7.85
C GLY A 19 10.44 -9.41 -7.46
N ALA A 20 10.19 -8.87 -6.27
CA ALA A 20 8.85 -8.50 -5.79
C ALA A 20 8.25 -7.32 -6.58
N ILE A 21 9.12 -6.47 -7.15
CA ILE A 21 8.74 -5.40 -8.07
C ILE A 21 9.80 -5.27 -9.17
N THR A 22 9.42 -4.74 -10.33
CA THR A 22 10.35 -4.47 -11.44
C THR A 22 10.51 -2.97 -11.66
N ASP A 23 11.63 -2.54 -12.26
CA ASP A 23 11.83 -1.14 -12.67
C ASP A 23 10.69 -0.63 -13.56
N ARG A 24 10.19 -1.50 -14.45
CA ARG A 24 9.07 -1.18 -15.34
C ARG A 24 7.78 -0.96 -14.56
N SER A 25 7.53 -1.76 -13.53
CA SER A 25 6.38 -1.59 -12.63
C SER A 25 6.50 -0.27 -11.87
N LEU A 26 7.68 0.04 -11.31
CA LEU A 26 7.91 1.32 -10.61
C LEU A 26 7.68 2.51 -11.53
N HIS A 27 8.27 2.51 -12.73
CA HIS A 27 8.04 3.54 -13.74
C HIS A 27 6.55 3.72 -14.04
N SER A 28 5.80 2.63 -14.21
CA SER A 28 4.37 2.68 -14.52
C SER A 28 3.53 3.18 -13.34
N LEU A 29 3.91 2.87 -12.10
CA LEU A 29 3.21 3.26 -10.89
C LEU A 29 3.44 4.72 -10.52
N THR A 30 4.67 5.21 -10.68
CA THR A 30 5.08 6.54 -10.22
C THR A 30 5.08 7.59 -11.33
N GLY A 31 5.13 7.16 -12.61
CA GLY A 31 5.32 8.04 -13.76
C GLY A 31 6.75 8.62 -13.87
N MET A 32 7.65 8.28 -12.93
CA MET A 32 9.02 8.78 -12.91
C MET A 32 9.87 8.10 -13.97
N THR A 33 10.80 8.82 -14.59
CA THR A 33 11.72 8.22 -15.56
C THR A 33 12.61 7.16 -14.92
N LEU A 34 13.08 6.19 -15.71
CA LEU A 34 13.99 5.15 -15.21
C LEU A 34 15.29 5.73 -14.65
N ASP A 35 15.78 6.83 -15.21
CA ASP A 35 16.99 7.50 -14.73
C ASP A 35 16.77 8.18 -13.38
N ALA A 36 15.60 8.79 -13.17
CA ALA A 36 15.22 9.35 -11.87
C ALA A 36 15.10 8.26 -10.79
N LEU A 37 14.49 7.11 -11.13
CA LEU A 37 14.40 5.96 -10.24
C LEU A 37 15.78 5.40 -9.88
N ARG A 38 16.69 5.27 -10.85
CA ARG A 38 18.08 4.83 -10.59
C ARG A 38 18.84 5.79 -9.69
N ALA A 39 18.69 7.10 -9.93
CA ALA A 39 19.30 8.10 -9.08
C ALA A 39 18.78 8.02 -7.63
N PHE A 40 17.49 7.77 -7.42
CA PHE A 40 16.93 7.54 -6.08
C PHE A 40 17.52 6.30 -5.41
N LEU A 41 17.61 5.18 -6.13
CA LEU A 41 18.17 3.93 -5.61
C LEU A 41 19.67 4.03 -5.27
N SER A 42 20.39 4.95 -5.91
CA SER A 42 21.82 5.21 -5.67
C SER A 42 22.10 6.05 -4.42
N VAL A 43 21.07 6.69 -3.84
CA VAL A 43 21.22 7.48 -2.61
C VAL A 43 21.71 6.57 -1.48
N GLY A 44 22.87 6.89 -0.91
CA GLY A 44 23.53 6.11 0.14
C GLY A 44 24.50 5.02 -0.35
N GLN A 45 24.65 4.83 -1.67
CA GLN A 45 25.64 3.90 -2.26
C GLN A 45 26.97 4.56 -2.64
N SER A 46 27.30 5.74 -2.11
CA SER A 46 28.50 6.49 -2.50
C SER A 46 29.80 5.69 -2.25
N GLU A 47 30.26 4.99 -3.28
CA GLU A 47 31.67 4.78 -3.53
C GLU A 47 32.30 6.13 -3.92
N ILE A 48 33.54 6.31 -3.48
CA ILE A 48 34.36 7.51 -3.56
C ILE A 48 34.36 8.10 -4.99
N GLY A 49 33.65 9.20 -5.19
CA GLY A 49 33.63 9.91 -6.48
C GLY A 49 32.63 11.06 -6.51
N LEU A 50 33.12 12.28 -6.24
CA LEU A 50 32.36 13.53 -6.35
C LEU A 50 31.88 13.76 -7.79
N THR A 51 30.70 13.24 -8.13
CA THR A 51 29.90 13.75 -9.24
C THR A 51 28.52 14.08 -8.67
N THR A 52 28.30 15.38 -8.41
CA THR A 52 26.99 15.91 -8.04
C THR A 52 26.12 15.89 -9.29
N THR A 53 25.64 14.70 -9.66
CA THR A 53 24.56 14.58 -10.63
C THR A 53 23.33 15.22 -9.96
N PRO A 54 22.71 16.25 -10.55
CA PRO A 54 21.52 16.84 -9.98
C PRO A 54 20.48 15.75 -9.74
N LEU A 55 19.91 15.71 -8.53
CA LEU A 55 18.80 14.81 -8.22
C LEU A 55 17.70 15.08 -9.25
N ALA A 56 17.43 14.10 -10.12
CA ALA A 56 16.49 14.23 -11.24
C ALA A 56 15.02 14.10 -10.78
N PHE A 57 14.72 14.47 -9.54
CA PHE A 57 13.40 14.35 -8.92
C PHE A 57 13.14 15.49 -7.93
N SER A 58 11.89 15.92 -7.85
CA SER A 58 11.43 16.92 -6.88
C SER A 58 11.34 16.34 -5.47
N ASP A 59 11.30 17.21 -4.45
CA ASP A 59 11.08 16.79 -3.06
C ASP A 59 9.76 16.01 -2.90
N GLU A 60 8.72 16.39 -3.66
CA GLU A 60 7.44 15.69 -3.66
C GLU A 60 7.56 14.29 -4.26
N GLU A 61 8.29 14.13 -5.38
CA GLU A 61 8.54 12.82 -5.98
C GLU A 61 9.33 11.90 -5.05
N SER A 62 10.34 12.45 -4.38
CA SER A 62 11.12 11.73 -3.37
C SER A 62 10.26 11.28 -2.19
N ALA A 63 9.38 12.15 -1.68
CA ALA A 63 8.46 11.82 -0.60
C ALA A 63 7.46 10.73 -1.01
N ARG A 64 6.83 10.86 -2.18
CA ARG A 64 5.88 9.86 -2.70
C ARG A 64 6.55 8.49 -2.89
N LEU A 65 7.75 8.47 -3.45
CA LEU A 65 8.50 7.22 -3.65
C LEU A 65 8.93 6.59 -2.32
N SER A 66 9.30 7.41 -1.34
CA SER A 66 9.65 6.94 0.00
C SER A 66 8.46 6.33 0.73
N ILE A 67 7.28 6.96 0.63
CA ILE A 67 6.03 6.43 1.17
C ILE A 67 5.67 5.11 0.49
N LEU A 68 5.76 5.04 -0.84
CA LEU A 68 5.50 3.81 -1.58
C LEU A 68 6.44 2.67 -1.14
N ALA A 69 7.74 2.95 -1.01
CA ALA A 69 8.72 1.95 -0.57
C ALA A 69 8.42 1.45 0.85
N ALA A 70 8.04 2.34 1.77
CA ALA A 70 7.63 1.99 3.12
C ALA A 70 6.38 1.10 3.10
N GLN A 71 5.33 1.52 2.39
CA GLN A 71 4.08 0.78 2.29
C GLN A 71 4.24 -0.60 1.65
N LEU A 72 5.07 -0.74 0.62
CA LEU A 72 5.33 -2.04 0.00
C LEU A 72 6.14 -2.96 0.93
N THR A 73 7.13 -2.41 1.63
CA THR A 73 7.98 -3.19 2.54
C THR A 73 7.22 -3.65 3.77
N GLU A 74 6.56 -2.72 4.47
CA GLU A 74 5.75 -3.01 5.65
C GLU A 74 4.54 -3.86 5.28
N GLY A 75 3.90 -3.53 4.15
CA GLY A 75 2.75 -4.22 3.62
C GLY A 75 2.97 -5.72 3.45
N MET A 76 4.18 -6.20 3.17
CA MET A 76 4.48 -7.64 3.08
C MET A 76 4.43 -8.38 4.43
N THR A 77 4.60 -7.67 5.55
CA THR A 77 4.64 -8.25 6.89
C THR A 77 3.28 -8.30 7.59
N ILE A 78 2.27 -7.62 7.04
CA ILE A 78 0.94 -7.54 7.65
C ILE A 78 0.21 -8.90 7.52
N PRO A 79 -0.21 -9.52 8.63
CA PRO A 79 -1.04 -10.73 8.64
C PRO A 79 -2.38 -10.55 7.92
N ASP A 80 -2.93 -11.62 7.36
CA ASP A 80 -4.16 -11.56 6.57
C ASP A 80 -5.39 -11.06 7.37
N ASP A 81 -5.48 -11.43 8.64
CA ASP A 81 -6.56 -10.94 9.53
C ASP A 81 -6.47 -9.42 9.73
N ASP A 82 -5.25 -8.88 9.87
CA ASP A 82 -5.00 -7.44 10.03
C ASP A 82 -5.28 -6.70 8.73
N ARG A 83 -4.95 -7.30 7.57
CA ARG A 83 -5.32 -6.76 6.25
C ARG A 83 -6.83 -6.68 6.07
N LEU A 84 -7.54 -7.75 6.41
CA LEU A 84 -9.00 -7.79 6.34
C LEU A 84 -9.61 -6.72 7.24
N THR A 85 -9.12 -6.60 8.47
CA THR A 85 -9.54 -5.56 9.41
C THR A 85 -9.32 -4.17 8.82
N GLY A 86 -8.12 -3.89 8.31
CA GLY A 86 -7.81 -2.60 7.69
C GLY A 86 -8.70 -2.24 6.49
N ILE A 87 -9.05 -3.22 5.65
CA ILE A 87 -10.00 -3.00 4.54
C ILE A 87 -11.38 -2.58 5.08
N LEU A 88 -11.88 -3.27 6.10
CA LEU A 88 -13.18 -3.00 6.69
C LEU A 88 -13.19 -1.70 7.50
N GLU A 89 -12.09 -1.38 8.19
CA GLU A 89 -11.89 -0.09 8.88
C GLU A 89 -11.86 1.08 7.90
N ALA A 90 -11.19 0.97 6.76
CA ALA A 90 -11.22 2.02 5.73
C ALA A 90 -12.67 2.26 5.23
N LEU A 91 -13.44 1.20 5.02
CA LEU A 91 -14.84 1.32 4.60
C LEU A 91 -15.74 1.92 5.70
N THR A 92 -15.52 1.55 6.96
CA THR A 92 -16.42 1.93 8.07
C THR A 92 -16.02 3.24 8.74
N ILE A 93 -14.73 3.45 8.98
CA ILE A 93 -14.18 4.65 9.59
C ILE A 93 -14.04 5.73 8.53
N GLU A 94 -13.22 5.55 7.50
CA GLU A 94 -12.94 6.64 6.56
C GLU A 94 -14.16 6.96 5.67
N LEU A 95 -14.81 5.93 5.14
CA LEU A 95 -15.92 6.07 4.19
C LEU A 95 -17.31 6.00 4.85
N ARG A 96 -17.35 5.91 6.19
CA ARG A 96 -18.58 5.98 7.00
C ARG A 96 -19.66 4.97 6.62
N LEU A 97 -19.31 3.85 5.99
CA LEU A 97 -20.25 2.78 5.70
C LEU A 97 -20.55 1.97 6.96
N THR A 98 -21.78 1.50 7.09
CA THR A 98 -22.11 0.50 8.11
C THR A 98 -21.79 -0.91 7.63
N PRO A 99 -21.59 -1.90 8.52
CA PRO A 99 -21.49 -3.30 8.13
C PRO A 99 -22.65 -3.77 7.24
N GLN A 100 -23.85 -3.24 7.47
CA GLN A 100 -25.03 -3.52 6.65
C GLN A 100 -24.91 -2.96 5.23
N ASN A 101 -24.36 -1.75 5.07
CA ASN A 101 -24.12 -1.19 3.74
C ASN A 101 -23.08 -2.01 2.97
N ILE A 102 -21.98 -2.37 3.63
CA ILE A 102 -20.92 -3.18 3.03
C ILE A 102 -21.49 -4.53 2.58
N ALA A 103 -22.24 -5.20 3.46
CA ALA A 103 -22.87 -6.47 3.16
C ALA A 103 -23.83 -6.40 1.97
N ALA A 104 -24.68 -5.37 1.92
CA ALA A 104 -25.62 -5.17 0.82
C ALA A 104 -24.89 -4.90 -0.51
N LEU A 105 -23.87 -4.05 -0.51
CA LEU A 105 -23.12 -3.68 -1.72
C LEU A 105 -22.21 -4.80 -2.23
N ALA A 106 -21.71 -5.66 -1.33
CA ALA A 106 -20.82 -6.76 -1.65
C ALA A 106 -21.52 -8.13 -1.77
N GLY A 107 -22.84 -8.19 -1.53
CA GLY A 107 -23.60 -9.45 -1.50
C GLY A 107 -23.08 -10.43 -0.44
N LEU A 108 -22.73 -9.93 0.75
CA LEU A 108 -22.22 -10.70 1.89
C LEU A 108 -23.29 -10.80 2.99
N ASP A 109 -23.07 -11.67 3.97
CA ASP A 109 -23.86 -11.67 5.21
C ASP A 109 -23.36 -10.56 6.16
N ALA A 110 -24.27 -9.71 6.62
CA ALA A 110 -23.93 -8.60 7.52
C ALA A 110 -23.39 -9.06 8.89
N ARG A 111 -23.78 -10.25 9.37
CA ARG A 111 -23.24 -10.85 10.60
C ARG A 111 -21.80 -11.26 10.41
N ASP A 112 -21.46 -11.83 9.26
CA ASP A 112 -20.08 -12.22 8.95
C ASP A 112 -19.18 -10.98 8.80
N VAL A 113 -19.68 -9.90 8.19
CA VAL A 113 -18.94 -8.62 8.10
C VAL A 113 -18.74 -8.00 9.49
N ALA A 114 -19.76 -7.99 10.34
CA ALA A 114 -19.64 -7.46 11.69
C ALA A 114 -18.71 -8.31 12.58
N ALA A 115 -18.77 -9.63 12.45
CA ALA A 115 -17.86 -10.56 13.13
C ALA A 115 -16.42 -10.34 12.67
N ALA A 116 -16.19 -10.22 11.36
CA ALA A 116 -14.87 -9.93 10.80
C ALA A 116 -14.29 -8.60 11.29
N LEU A 117 -15.11 -7.57 11.48
CA LEU A 117 -14.67 -6.27 12.01
C LEU A 117 -14.25 -6.36 13.49
N THR A 118 -14.85 -7.27 14.26
CA THR A 118 -14.62 -7.38 15.71
C THR A 118 -13.51 -8.37 16.04
N ASP A 119 -13.57 -9.55 15.41
CA ASP A 119 -12.62 -10.63 15.56
C ASP A 119 -12.59 -11.48 14.27
N PRO A 120 -11.69 -11.18 13.32
CA PRO A 120 -11.52 -11.97 12.10
C PRO A 120 -11.27 -13.46 12.38
N ARG A 121 -10.65 -13.82 13.51
CA ARG A 121 -10.32 -15.22 13.82
C ARG A 121 -11.55 -16.04 14.21
N SER A 122 -12.65 -15.37 14.53
CA SER A 122 -13.93 -16.02 14.86
C SER A 122 -14.66 -16.59 13.64
N ILE A 123 -14.25 -16.22 12.42
CA ILE A 123 -14.91 -16.66 11.18
C ILE A 123 -14.03 -17.59 10.33
N PRO A 124 -14.63 -18.57 9.62
CA PRO A 124 -13.89 -19.47 8.72
C PRO A 124 -13.11 -18.75 7.62
N ASP A 125 -11.97 -19.32 7.22
CA ASP A 125 -11.09 -18.74 6.19
C ASP A 125 -11.80 -18.51 4.84
N GLU A 126 -12.70 -19.41 4.43
CA GLU A 126 -13.49 -19.24 3.20
C GLU A 126 -14.32 -17.95 3.23
N LYS A 127 -14.91 -17.63 4.39
CA LYS A 127 -15.68 -16.41 4.58
C LYS A 127 -14.76 -15.18 4.64
N LYS A 128 -13.62 -15.27 5.34
CA LYS A 128 -12.61 -14.19 5.34
C LYS A 128 -12.18 -13.83 3.91
N TYR A 129 -11.87 -14.84 3.11
CA TYR A 129 -11.48 -14.67 1.72
C TYR A 129 -12.59 -13.99 0.90
N ALA A 130 -13.83 -14.47 1.02
CA ALA A 130 -14.97 -13.87 0.33
C ALA A 130 -15.20 -12.41 0.71
N ILE A 131 -15.09 -12.08 2.01
CA ILE A 131 -15.22 -10.70 2.50
C ILE A 131 -14.06 -9.85 1.96
N ALA A 132 -12.81 -10.30 2.11
CA ALA A 132 -11.62 -9.57 1.69
C ALA A 132 -11.67 -9.16 0.22
N ILE A 133 -11.97 -10.11 -0.69
CA ILE A 133 -12.03 -9.86 -2.13
C ILE A 133 -13.11 -8.81 -2.46
N ARG A 134 -14.33 -9.00 -1.93
CA ARG A 134 -15.46 -8.15 -2.31
C ARG A 134 -15.40 -6.77 -1.64
N ALA A 135 -14.93 -6.70 -0.40
CA ALA A 135 -14.69 -5.45 0.29
C ALA A 135 -13.52 -4.65 -0.34
N SER A 136 -12.45 -5.32 -0.78
CA SER A 136 -11.35 -4.67 -1.50
C SER A 136 -11.80 -4.05 -2.82
N TYR A 137 -12.69 -4.73 -3.55
CA TYR A 137 -13.31 -4.17 -4.76
C TYR A 137 -14.13 -2.92 -4.44
N LEU A 138 -14.96 -2.99 -3.38
CA LEU A 138 -15.77 -1.85 -2.94
C LEU A 138 -14.90 -0.65 -2.55
N LEU A 139 -13.85 -0.88 -1.76
CA LEU A 139 -12.89 0.15 -1.36
C LEU A 139 -12.21 0.78 -2.58
N SER A 140 -11.78 -0.03 -3.55
CA SER A 140 -11.19 0.46 -4.79
C SER A 140 -12.17 1.31 -5.61
N ALA A 141 -13.44 0.92 -5.69
CA ALA A 141 -14.47 1.67 -6.39
C ALA A 141 -14.75 3.03 -5.73
N LEU A 142 -14.84 3.06 -4.40
CA LEU A 142 -15.09 4.29 -3.64
C LEU A 142 -13.89 5.25 -3.70
N ASN A 143 -12.66 4.72 -3.59
CA ASN A 143 -11.44 5.52 -3.75
C ASN A 143 -11.35 6.22 -5.12
N ARG A 144 -11.87 5.60 -6.18
CA ARG A 144 -11.96 6.24 -7.51
C ARG A 144 -12.97 7.37 -7.57
N ALA A 145 -14.04 7.31 -6.79
CA ALA A 145 -15.02 8.39 -6.71
C ALA A 145 -14.45 9.59 -5.95
N VAL A 146 -13.77 9.34 -4.82
CA VAL A 146 -13.14 10.39 -4.00
C VAL A 146 -12.06 11.13 -4.80
N ARG A 147 -11.18 10.41 -5.50
CA ARG A 147 -10.07 10.98 -6.30
C ARG A 147 -10.49 11.81 -7.52
N ARG A 148 -11.77 11.83 -7.90
CA ARG A 148 -12.27 12.66 -9.02
C ARG A 148 -12.79 14.04 -8.59
N SER A 149 -12.68 14.37 -7.30
CA SER A 149 -13.21 15.63 -6.75
C SER A 149 -12.16 16.76 -6.68
N GLU A 150 -11.00 16.60 -7.31
CA GLU A 150 -9.95 17.62 -7.45
C GLU A 150 -9.71 17.97 -8.93
#